data_AF-A0A2U2P988-F1
#
_entry.id   AF-A0A2U2P988-F1
#
_cell.length_a   1.000
_cell.length_b   1.000
_cell.length_c   1.000
_cell.angle_alpha   90.00
_cell.angle_beta   90.00
_cell.angle_gamma   90.00
#
_symmetry.space_group_name_H-M   'P 1'
#
loop_
_entity.id
_entity.type
_entity.pdbx_description
1 polymer ?
#
loop_
_entity_poly.entity_id
_entity_poly.type
_entity_poly.pdbx_seq_one_letter_code
_entity_poly.pdbx_strand_id
1 'polypeptide(L)'
;MENVVFSPNANIYLRTEKKTPEWKLSLRKKGFEYLNLQTQKMSSIKTNHIMRKFFLSLLIAALVQVHCIAQTNKLESTGNAGIGTTNPASKLHIVTGGVDPNLGNTAVNSNGLLLQANTGGRSGNTGAQIEFALPAGTDGGNIWGQARIITIPGNTLNGDATGKMIFGTRRQYDKVGAGMQWYYGDDITVDGRGQVGIGTNTPASALDVSGNLTLRNYVNLNGKGAAINFTSYGSDHPGPAIRSELATAEGVNSRSKLVLSSYWMAYKDEITLVDGRVGILTSNPKETLSVNGDIRAHEIKVETANWPDYVFTPQFQRRPLAELERFVLENNHLP
;
A
#
# COMPACT_ATOMS: atom_id res chain seq x y z
N MET A 1 -9.85 -20.64 -97.85
CA MET A 1 -8.78 -20.66 -98.86
C MET A 1 -9.45 -20.50 -100.20
N GLU A 2 -9.49 -19.28 -100.73
CA GLU A 2 -9.92 -19.02 -102.11
C GLU A 2 -8.66 -18.82 -102.96
N ASN A 3 -8.50 -19.66 -103.98
CA ASN A 3 -7.35 -19.63 -104.89
C ASN A 3 -7.57 -18.54 -105.94
N VAL A 4 -6.79 -17.47 -105.88
CA VAL A 4 -6.74 -16.45 -106.93
C VAL A 4 -5.74 -16.91 -108.00
N VAL A 5 -6.22 -17.16 -109.22
CA VAL A 5 -5.40 -17.53 -110.38
C VAL A 5 -4.91 -16.25 -111.07
N PHE A 6 -3.59 -16.09 -111.23
CA PHE A 6 -2.99 -14.99 -111.99
C PHE A 6 -2.66 -15.44 -113.43
N SER A 7 -2.90 -14.55 -114.40
CA SER A 7 -2.61 -14.76 -115.84
C SER A 7 -1.10 -14.65 -116.14
N PRO A 8 -0.54 -15.37 -117.15
CA PRO A 8 0.91 -15.53 -117.35
C PRO A 8 1.71 -14.26 -117.69
N ASN A 9 1.04 -13.13 -117.95
CA ASN A 9 1.68 -11.90 -118.45
C ASN A 9 1.49 -10.67 -117.54
N ALA A 10 1.22 -10.85 -116.25
CA ALA A 10 1.10 -9.74 -115.30
C ALA A 10 2.48 -9.39 -114.70
N ASN A 11 3.07 -8.27 -115.14
CA ASN A 11 4.24 -7.70 -114.47
C ASN A 11 3.83 -7.09 -113.13
N ILE A 12 4.22 -7.73 -112.02
CA ILE A 12 4.02 -7.22 -110.65
C ILE A 12 5.21 -6.31 -110.31
N TYR A 13 4.96 -5.02 -110.16
CA TYR A 13 5.95 -4.07 -109.67
C TYR A 13 5.75 -3.85 -108.17
N LEU A 14 6.71 -4.32 -107.36
CA LEU A 14 6.78 -4.00 -105.93
C LEU A 14 7.51 -2.67 -105.77
N ARG A 15 6.80 -1.61 -105.36
CA ARG A 15 7.41 -0.35 -104.93
C ARG A 15 7.11 -0.16 -103.45
N THR A 16 8.16 -0.07 -102.63
CA THR A 16 8.04 0.32 -101.23
C THR A 16 8.15 1.85 -101.14
N GLU A 17 7.07 2.51 -100.71
CA GLU A 17 7.11 3.94 -100.36
C GLU A 17 7.02 4.07 -98.84
N LYS A 18 8.11 4.52 -98.22
CA LYS A 18 8.22 4.67 -96.77
C LYS A 18 7.61 5.99 -96.32
N LYS A 19 6.30 6.01 -96.03
CA LYS A 19 5.67 7.06 -95.19
C LYS A 19 4.58 6.46 -94.28
N THR A 20 4.87 6.40 -92.97
CA THR A 20 4.03 6.06 -91.78
C THR A 20 4.01 4.59 -91.29
N PRO A 21 3.85 4.35 -89.96
CA PRO A 21 4.16 3.07 -89.31
C PRO A 21 2.98 2.08 -89.28
N GLU A 22 2.25 1.95 -90.39
CA GLU A 22 1.23 0.91 -90.55
C GLU A 22 1.35 0.32 -91.96
N TRP A 23 1.41 -1.01 -92.04
CA TRP A 23 1.52 -1.72 -93.31
C TRP A 23 0.17 -1.65 -94.04
N LYS A 24 0.05 -0.78 -95.04
CA LYS A 24 -1.09 -0.77 -95.98
C LYS A 24 -0.67 -1.39 -97.30
N LEU A 25 -1.22 -2.57 -97.60
CA LEU A 25 -1.12 -3.19 -98.91
C LEU A 25 -2.23 -2.61 -99.81
N SER A 26 -1.87 -1.77 -100.80
CA SER A 26 -2.83 -1.27 -101.80
C SER A 26 -2.49 -1.82 -103.19
N LEU A 27 -3.40 -2.58 -103.79
CA LEU A 27 -3.34 -3.01 -105.19
C LEU A 27 -3.98 -1.92 -106.05
N ARG A 28 -3.24 -1.33 -107.00
CA ARG A 28 -3.80 -0.41 -108.01
C ARG A 28 -3.89 -1.10 -109.37
N LYS A 29 -5.08 -1.10 -109.96
CA LYS A 29 -5.30 -1.28 -111.40
C LYS A 29 -5.63 0.10 -111.98
N LYS A 30 -5.10 0.43 -113.16
CA LYS A 30 -5.31 1.74 -113.81
C LYS A 30 -6.77 1.83 -114.27
N GLY A 31 -7.53 2.78 -113.71
CA GLY A 31 -8.90 3.13 -114.10
C GLY A 31 -9.98 2.49 -113.21
N PHE A 32 -10.87 3.35 -112.69
CA PHE A 32 -12.08 3.13 -111.85
C PHE A 32 -11.99 3.41 -110.34
N GLU A 33 -13.02 4.12 -109.86
CA GLU A 33 -13.28 4.66 -108.52
C GLU A 33 -13.47 3.59 -107.44
N TYR A 34 -13.20 3.92 -106.17
CA TYR A 34 -13.48 3.06 -105.03
C TYR A 34 -14.79 3.45 -104.32
N LEU A 35 -15.69 2.46 -104.26
CA LEU A 35 -16.86 2.39 -103.40
C LEU A 35 -16.43 2.12 -101.94
N ASN A 36 -17.09 2.81 -101.01
CA ASN A 36 -16.86 2.85 -99.57
C ASN A 36 -17.49 1.64 -98.85
N LEU A 37 -16.87 1.11 -97.79
CA LEU A 37 -17.48 0.13 -96.88
C LEU A 37 -17.01 0.40 -95.44
N GLN A 38 -17.92 0.96 -94.65
CA GLN A 38 -17.84 1.14 -93.20
C GLN A 38 -18.16 -0.18 -92.47
N THR A 39 -17.44 -0.49 -91.39
CA THR A 39 -17.82 -1.55 -90.43
C THR A 39 -17.89 -1.01 -89.00
N GLN A 40 -19.12 -0.92 -88.46
CA GLN A 40 -19.45 -0.82 -87.04
C GLN A 40 -19.21 -2.16 -86.33
N LYS A 41 -18.51 -2.19 -85.17
CA LYS A 41 -18.90 -2.91 -83.92
C LYS A 41 -17.79 -2.87 -82.86
N MET A 42 -18.11 -2.36 -81.66
CA MET A 42 -17.93 -3.03 -80.35
C MET A 42 -17.97 -2.03 -79.18
N SER A 43 -19.06 -2.04 -78.40
CA SER A 43 -19.22 -1.22 -77.19
C SER A 43 -19.55 -2.02 -75.91
N SER A 44 -19.05 -3.26 -75.74
CA SER A 44 -19.35 -4.05 -74.52
C SER A 44 -18.15 -4.54 -73.70
N ILE A 45 -16.90 -4.27 -74.12
CA ILE A 45 -15.71 -4.81 -73.44
C ILE A 45 -15.28 -3.99 -72.20
N LYS A 46 -15.59 -2.69 -72.13
CA LYS A 46 -15.13 -1.82 -71.03
C LYS A 46 -15.91 -2.01 -69.71
N THR A 47 -17.18 -2.39 -69.76
CA THR A 47 -18.06 -2.49 -68.58
C THR A 47 -17.69 -3.67 -67.66
N ASN A 48 -17.30 -4.82 -68.23
CA ASN A 48 -16.93 -6.02 -67.46
C ASN A 48 -15.59 -5.87 -66.73
N HIS A 49 -14.68 -5.06 -67.25
CA HIS A 49 -13.38 -4.83 -66.61
C HIS A 49 -13.50 -3.94 -65.38
N ILE A 50 -14.42 -2.97 -65.42
CA ILE A 50 -14.71 -2.06 -64.29
C ILE A 50 -15.46 -2.81 -63.18
N MET A 51 -16.48 -3.60 -63.51
CA MET A 51 -17.19 -4.40 -62.50
C MET A 51 -16.30 -5.46 -61.84
N ARG A 52 -15.40 -6.11 -62.58
CA ARG A 52 -14.42 -7.05 -61.98
C ARG A 52 -13.45 -6.37 -61.03
N LYS A 53 -12.93 -5.18 -61.39
CA LYS A 53 -12.05 -4.41 -60.51
C LYS A 53 -12.80 -3.96 -59.26
N PHE A 54 -14.06 -3.55 -59.41
CA PHE A 54 -14.93 -3.17 -58.30
C PHE A 54 -15.20 -4.33 -57.34
N PHE A 55 -15.58 -5.50 -57.86
CA PHE A 55 -15.77 -6.71 -57.06
C PHE A 55 -14.47 -7.19 -56.40
N LEU A 56 -13.34 -7.12 -57.10
CA LEU A 56 -12.04 -7.49 -56.54
C LEU A 56 -11.61 -6.52 -55.43
N SER A 57 -11.85 -5.22 -55.57
CA SER A 57 -11.60 -4.25 -54.49
C SER A 57 -12.52 -4.47 -53.29
N LEU A 58 -13.79 -4.85 -53.50
CA LEU A 58 -14.74 -5.14 -52.44
C LEU A 58 -14.39 -6.46 -51.73
N LEU A 59 -13.91 -7.46 -52.46
CA LEU A 59 -13.41 -8.72 -51.92
C LEU A 59 -12.11 -8.51 -51.14
N ILE A 60 -11.18 -7.68 -51.64
CA ILE A 60 -9.96 -7.30 -50.91
C ILE A 60 -10.34 -6.53 -49.64
N ALA A 61 -11.29 -5.58 -49.69
CA ALA A 61 -11.77 -4.87 -48.50
C ALA A 61 -12.47 -5.80 -47.49
N ALA A 62 -13.16 -6.85 -47.96
CA ALA A 62 -13.78 -7.86 -47.10
C ALA A 62 -12.77 -8.87 -46.51
N LEU A 63 -11.67 -9.14 -47.22
CA LEU A 63 -10.59 -10.05 -46.79
C LEU A 63 -9.54 -9.35 -45.92
N VAL A 64 -9.41 -8.03 -46.01
CA VAL A 64 -8.61 -7.23 -45.08
C VAL A 64 -9.41 -7.08 -43.78
N GLN A 65 -9.41 -8.14 -42.96
CA GLN A 65 -9.71 -8.00 -41.54
C GLN A 65 -8.59 -7.17 -40.90
N VAL A 66 -8.78 -5.85 -40.86
CA VAL A 66 -7.92 -4.97 -40.07
C VAL A 66 -8.14 -5.35 -38.61
N HIS A 67 -7.22 -6.12 -38.06
CA HIS A 67 -7.08 -6.25 -36.61
C HIS A 67 -6.56 -4.90 -36.11
N CYS A 68 -7.47 -3.92 -36.01
CA CYS A 68 -7.21 -2.70 -35.27
C CYS A 68 -7.11 -3.15 -33.81
N ILE A 69 -5.90 -3.39 -33.30
CA ILE A 69 -5.73 -3.46 -31.86
C ILE A 69 -5.98 -2.03 -31.38
N ALA A 70 -7.22 -1.74 -31.01
CA ALA A 70 -7.51 -0.52 -30.28
C ALA A 70 -6.67 -0.57 -29.01
N GLN A 71 -5.91 0.49 -28.74
CA GLN A 71 -5.32 0.67 -27.42
C GLN A 71 -6.44 0.53 -26.38
N THR A 72 -6.22 -0.33 -25.38
CA THR A 72 -7.15 -0.42 -24.23
C THR A 72 -7.05 0.82 -23.33
N ASN A 73 -6.12 1.72 -23.63
CA ASN A 73 -5.92 2.97 -22.92
C ASN A 73 -6.73 4.09 -23.58
N LYS A 74 -7.54 4.81 -22.81
CA LYS A 74 -8.39 5.90 -23.32
C LYS A 74 -8.20 7.16 -22.48
N LEU A 75 -7.93 8.28 -23.14
CA LEU A 75 -8.02 9.61 -22.56
C LEU A 75 -9.37 10.20 -22.99
N GLU A 76 -10.31 10.30 -22.06
CA GLU A 76 -11.64 10.85 -22.33
C GLU A 76 -11.59 12.38 -22.42
N SER A 77 -12.48 12.98 -23.23
CA SER A 77 -12.68 14.43 -23.25
C SER A 77 -13.20 14.98 -21.91
N THR A 78 -13.70 14.10 -21.03
CA THR A 78 -14.07 14.40 -19.63
C THR A 78 -12.86 14.57 -18.70
N GLY A 79 -11.64 14.32 -19.21
CA GLY A 79 -10.39 14.39 -18.47
C GLY A 79 -10.09 13.16 -17.61
N ASN A 80 -10.76 12.03 -17.86
CA ASN A 80 -10.45 10.75 -17.21
C ASN A 80 -9.51 9.92 -18.09
N ALA A 81 -8.57 9.21 -17.47
CA ALA A 81 -7.65 8.29 -18.13
C ALA A 81 -7.91 6.84 -17.70
N GLY A 82 -8.21 5.97 -18.66
CA GLY A 82 -8.27 4.53 -18.47
C GLY A 82 -7.00 3.86 -18.97
N ILE A 83 -6.42 2.93 -18.20
CA ILE A 83 -5.36 2.01 -18.65
C ILE A 83 -5.90 0.59 -18.50
N GLY A 84 -5.96 -0.17 -19.59
CA GLY A 84 -6.59 -1.50 -19.59
C GLY A 84 -8.12 -1.50 -19.45
N THR A 85 -8.77 -0.33 -19.55
CA THR A 85 -10.23 -0.16 -19.54
C THR A 85 -10.67 1.00 -20.41
N THR A 86 -11.79 0.83 -21.10
CA THR A 86 -12.39 1.85 -21.99
C THR A 86 -13.50 2.67 -21.32
N ASN A 87 -13.87 2.34 -20.07
CA ASN A 87 -14.88 3.06 -19.29
C ASN A 87 -14.30 3.45 -17.93
N PRO A 88 -13.44 4.49 -17.84
CA PRO A 88 -12.80 4.89 -16.60
C PRO A 88 -13.82 5.45 -15.60
N ALA A 89 -13.91 4.84 -14.41
CA ALA A 89 -14.84 5.25 -13.35
C ALA A 89 -14.34 6.43 -12.50
N SER A 90 -13.09 6.83 -12.68
CA SER A 90 -12.42 7.91 -11.95
C SER A 90 -11.41 8.61 -12.86
N LYS A 91 -10.74 9.66 -12.35
CA LYS A 91 -9.74 10.44 -13.11
C LYS A 91 -8.60 9.58 -13.63
N LEU A 92 -8.20 8.54 -12.90
CA LEU A 92 -7.28 7.51 -13.36
C LEU A 92 -7.83 6.14 -12.95
N HIS A 93 -8.24 5.33 -13.93
CA HIS A 93 -8.73 3.97 -13.72
C HIS A 93 -7.80 2.98 -14.43
N ILE A 94 -7.06 2.19 -13.65
CA ILE A 94 -6.14 1.17 -14.17
C ILE A 94 -6.76 -0.20 -13.90
N VAL A 95 -7.02 -0.98 -14.94
CA VAL A 95 -7.52 -2.36 -14.88
C VAL A 95 -6.45 -3.27 -15.44
N THR A 96 -6.02 -4.25 -14.65
CA THR A 96 -4.96 -5.18 -15.06
C THR A 96 -5.31 -6.62 -14.68
N GLY A 97 -4.59 -7.59 -15.24
CA GLY A 97 -4.86 -9.02 -15.09
C GLY A 97 -4.51 -9.63 -13.71
N GLY A 98 -4.21 -8.81 -12.69
CA GLY A 98 -3.70 -9.27 -11.40
C GLY A 98 -2.29 -9.86 -11.49
N VAL A 99 -1.54 -9.81 -10.40
CA VAL A 99 -0.21 -10.46 -10.30
C VAL A 99 -0.11 -11.11 -8.93
N ASP A 100 0.34 -12.37 -8.88
CA ASP A 100 0.76 -13.00 -7.63
C ASP A 100 2.22 -12.62 -7.36
N PRO A 101 2.50 -11.78 -6.36
CA PRO A 101 3.86 -11.35 -6.05
C PRO A 101 4.71 -12.44 -5.37
N ASN A 102 4.14 -13.61 -5.03
CA ASN A 102 4.82 -14.66 -4.27
C ASN A 102 5.52 -15.73 -5.14
N LEU A 103 5.66 -15.51 -6.46
CA LEU A 103 6.28 -16.45 -7.41
C LEU A 103 7.82 -16.55 -7.31
N GLY A 104 8.40 -16.21 -6.16
CA GLY A 104 9.84 -16.30 -5.89
C GLY A 104 10.68 -15.17 -6.50
N ASN A 105 12.01 -15.35 -6.52
CA ASN A 105 13.01 -14.35 -6.93
C ASN A 105 13.10 -14.16 -8.46
N THR A 106 11.98 -13.87 -9.11
CA THR A 106 11.99 -13.29 -10.45
C THR A 106 11.69 -11.80 -10.30
N ALA A 107 12.32 -10.94 -11.10
CA ALA A 107 11.98 -9.52 -11.12
C ALA A 107 10.55 -9.39 -11.65
N VAL A 108 9.56 -9.39 -10.74
CA VAL A 108 8.15 -9.30 -11.10
C VAL A 108 7.85 -7.85 -11.49
N ASN A 109 8.26 -7.45 -12.69
CA ASN A 109 7.77 -6.26 -13.37
C ASN A 109 6.31 -6.54 -13.74
N SER A 110 5.48 -6.44 -12.72
CA SER A 110 4.09 -6.87 -12.66
C SER A 110 3.25 -6.18 -13.74
N ASN A 111 2.30 -6.90 -14.34
CA ASN A 111 1.24 -6.33 -15.21
C ASN A 111 0.33 -5.30 -14.49
N GLY A 112 0.60 -4.94 -13.23
CA GLY A 112 -0.14 -3.96 -12.40
C GLY A 112 0.38 -2.51 -12.54
N LEU A 113 0.16 -1.69 -11.51
CA LEU A 113 0.78 -0.36 -11.40
C LEU A 113 2.21 -0.49 -10.87
N LEU A 114 3.21 -0.19 -11.70
CA LEU A 114 4.59 -0.05 -11.28
C LEU A 114 4.92 1.42 -10.99
N LEU A 115 5.30 1.72 -9.76
CA LEU A 115 5.89 3.00 -9.37
C LEU A 115 7.38 2.79 -9.16
N GLN A 116 8.20 3.33 -10.07
CA GLN A 116 9.66 3.20 -10.02
C GLN A 116 10.29 4.59 -9.95
N ALA A 117 11.20 4.77 -8.99
CA ALA A 117 12.06 5.94 -8.95
C ALA A 117 13.35 5.69 -9.72
N ASN A 118 13.79 6.70 -10.46
CA ASN A 118 15.14 6.74 -11.01
C ASN A 118 16.03 7.55 -10.04
N THR A 119 16.74 6.86 -9.16
CA THR A 119 17.55 7.49 -8.11
C THR A 119 19.05 7.51 -8.45
N GLY A 120 19.46 6.98 -9.60
CA GLY A 120 20.88 6.83 -9.99
C GLY A 120 21.69 5.82 -9.13
N GLY A 121 21.11 5.30 -8.05
CA GLY A 121 21.73 4.39 -7.09
C GLY A 121 20.88 4.27 -5.81
N ARG A 122 21.31 3.46 -4.84
CA ARG A 122 20.62 3.35 -3.55
C ARG A 122 20.72 4.65 -2.77
N SER A 123 19.58 5.20 -2.34
CA SER A 123 19.51 6.40 -1.52
C SER A 123 18.60 6.15 -0.32
N GLY A 124 19.10 6.36 0.90
CA GLY A 124 18.30 6.22 2.11
C GLY A 124 17.18 7.26 2.24
N ASN A 125 17.15 8.25 1.35
CA ASN A 125 16.22 9.38 1.41
C ASN A 125 15.38 9.56 0.14
N THR A 126 15.64 8.78 -0.92
CA THR A 126 14.97 8.92 -2.21
C THR A 126 14.50 7.56 -2.69
N GLY A 127 13.27 7.48 -3.20
CA GLY A 127 12.71 6.28 -3.77
C GLY A 127 11.35 6.53 -4.39
N ALA A 128 10.64 5.45 -4.77
CA ALA A 128 9.34 5.59 -5.42
C ALA A 128 8.31 6.02 -4.38
N GLN A 129 7.45 6.99 -4.73
CA GLN A 129 6.47 7.53 -3.81
C GLN A 129 5.12 7.79 -4.45
N ILE A 130 4.08 7.73 -3.61
CA ILE A 130 2.80 8.41 -3.82
C ILE A 130 2.79 9.59 -2.85
N GLU A 131 2.52 10.79 -3.37
CA GLU A 131 2.48 12.02 -2.59
C GLU A 131 1.08 12.63 -2.63
N PHE A 132 0.60 13.06 -1.47
CA PHE A 132 -0.68 13.74 -1.29
C PHE A 132 -0.41 15.19 -0.96
N ALA A 133 -0.84 16.10 -1.83
CA ALA A 133 -0.58 17.52 -1.71
C ALA A 133 -1.87 18.32 -1.51
N LEU A 134 -1.79 19.36 -0.68
CA LEU A 134 -2.89 20.29 -0.41
C LEU A 134 -2.36 21.72 -0.36
N PRO A 135 -3.21 22.73 -0.61
CA PRO A 135 -2.88 24.13 -0.36
C PRO A 135 -2.45 24.37 1.09
N ALA A 136 -1.35 25.10 1.29
CA ALA A 136 -1.01 25.64 2.61
C ALA A 136 -1.73 26.97 2.87
N GLY A 137 -2.13 27.69 1.81
CA GLY A 137 -2.95 28.90 1.91
C GLY A 137 -4.45 28.58 1.90
N THR A 138 -5.24 29.40 2.62
CA THR A 138 -6.71 29.31 2.62
C THR A 138 -7.34 29.74 1.30
N ASP A 139 -6.56 30.41 0.44
CA ASP A 139 -6.91 30.82 -0.93
C ASP A 139 -6.80 29.69 -1.96
N GLY A 140 -6.38 28.49 -1.53
CA GLY A 140 -6.12 27.37 -2.42
C GLY A 140 -4.75 27.43 -3.12
N GLY A 141 -3.95 28.48 -2.87
CA GLY A 141 -2.60 28.63 -3.38
C GLY A 141 -1.55 27.87 -2.55
N ASN A 142 -0.29 27.92 -3.01
CA ASN A 142 0.85 27.38 -2.28
C ASN A 142 0.71 25.87 -1.96
N ILE A 143 0.66 25.03 -3.00
CA ILE A 143 0.50 23.59 -2.86
C ILE A 143 1.77 22.95 -2.30
N TRP A 144 1.63 22.17 -1.23
CA TRP A 144 2.72 21.35 -0.68
C TRP A 144 2.27 19.92 -0.48
N GLY A 145 3.20 18.99 -0.66
CA GLY A 145 2.99 17.62 -0.20
C GLY A 145 2.81 17.60 1.33
N GLN A 146 1.71 17.05 1.79
CA GLN A 146 1.32 16.97 3.21
C GLN A 146 1.43 15.55 3.76
N ALA A 147 1.34 14.54 2.89
CA ALA A 147 1.57 13.16 3.27
C ALA A 147 2.18 12.37 2.11
N ARG A 148 2.83 11.26 2.43
CA ARG A 148 3.38 10.35 1.43
C ARG A 148 3.37 8.90 1.89
N ILE A 149 3.40 8.02 0.91
CA ILE A 149 3.84 6.64 1.04
C ILE A 149 5.07 6.51 0.14
N ILE A 150 6.22 6.20 0.73
CA ILE A 150 7.49 6.06 0.00
C ILE A 150 8.11 4.70 0.27
N THR A 151 8.71 4.10 -0.74
CA THR A 151 9.63 2.97 -0.57
C THR A 151 11.07 3.43 -0.77
N ILE A 152 11.97 3.03 0.13
CA ILE A 152 13.40 3.31 0.07
C ILE A 152 14.20 2.02 0.33
N PRO A 153 15.49 1.94 0.00
CA PRO A 153 16.33 0.81 0.38
C PRO A 153 16.40 0.62 1.90
N GLY A 154 16.42 -0.63 2.36
CA GLY A 154 16.58 -0.99 3.77
C GLY A 154 17.96 -0.65 4.33
N ASN A 155 18.98 -0.68 3.47
CA ASN A 155 20.31 -0.17 3.73
C ASN A 155 20.92 0.43 2.46
N THR A 156 21.90 1.32 2.62
CA THR A 156 22.61 1.99 1.53
C THR A 156 23.95 1.34 1.19
N LEU A 157 24.35 0.28 1.89
CA LEU A 157 25.73 -0.22 1.89
C LEU A 157 25.94 -1.48 1.05
N ASN A 158 24.94 -2.37 0.98
CA ASN A 158 25.09 -3.70 0.38
C ASN A 158 24.09 -3.94 -0.75
N GLY A 159 24.32 -4.98 -1.56
CA GLY A 159 23.42 -5.41 -2.64
C GLY A 159 22.10 -6.03 -2.18
N ASP A 160 21.80 -6.02 -0.89
CA ASP A 160 20.59 -6.63 -0.31
C ASP A 160 19.33 -5.87 -0.70
N ALA A 161 18.51 -6.42 -1.60
CA ALA A 161 17.33 -5.79 -2.21
C ALA A 161 16.14 -5.54 -1.25
N THR A 162 16.32 -5.72 0.06
CA THR A 162 15.31 -5.36 1.05
C THR A 162 14.99 -3.86 1.00
N GLY A 163 13.69 -3.53 0.98
CA GLY A 163 13.17 -2.17 1.02
C GLY A 163 12.49 -1.86 2.36
N LYS A 164 12.29 -0.58 2.64
CA LYS A 164 11.42 -0.06 3.70
C LYS A 164 10.28 0.69 3.06
N MET A 165 9.07 0.51 3.57
CA MET A 165 7.93 1.36 3.24
C MET A 165 7.68 2.32 4.40
N ILE A 166 7.51 3.60 4.10
CA ILE A 166 7.30 4.66 5.11
C ILE A 166 6.05 5.44 4.76
N PHE A 167 5.14 5.51 5.73
CA PHE A 167 4.02 6.44 5.77
C PHE A 167 4.47 7.66 6.57
N GLY A 168 4.27 8.85 6.01
CA GLY A 168 4.75 10.06 6.63
C GLY A 168 3.89 11.27 6.33
N THR A 169 3.64 12.07 7.35
CA THR A 169 3.02 13.41 7.27
C THR A 169 4.09 14.49 7.33
N ARG A 170 3.87 15.60 6.63
CA ARG A 170 4.79 16.74 6.64
C ARG A 170 4.51 17.61 7.86
N ARG A 171 5.56 17.95 8.61
CA ARG A 171 5.49 18.84 9.78
C ARG A 171 6.84 19.48 10.06
N GLN A 172 6.84 20.58 10.80
CA GLN A 172 8.06 21.25 11.23
C GLN A 172 8.58 20.59 12.51
N TYR A 173 9.76 19.98 12.44
CA TYR A 173 10.46 19.40 13.58
C TYR A 173 11.93 19.17 13.24
N ASP A 174 12.78 18.99 14.25
CA ASP A 174 14.18 18.64 14.03
C ASP A 174 14.34 17.13 13.81
N LYS A 175 14.37 16.71 12.55
CA LYS A 175 14.48 15.29 12.18
C LYS A 175 15.91 14.75 12.30
N VAL A 176 16.91 15.59 12.02
CA VAL A 176 18.31 15.16 11.81
C VAL A 176 19.31 15.86 12.73
N GLY A 177 18.84 16.65 13.71
CA GLY A 177 19.67 17.43 14.61
C GLY A 177 20.22 18.72 13.98
N ALA A 178 19.59 19.22 12.92
CA ALA A 178 20.03 20.42 12.18
C ALA A 178 19.13 21.64 12.41
N GLY A 179 18.21 21.56 13.39
CA GLY A 179 17.23 22.59 13.70
C GLY A 179 15.84 22.33 13.11
N MET A 180 14.90 23.24 13.42
CA MET A 180 13.49 23.10 13.06
C MET A 180 13.24 23.32 11.57
N GLN A 181 13.00 22.25 10.82
CA GLN A 181 12.71 22.31 9.38
C GLN A 181 11.44 21.49 9.04
N TRP A 182 10.83 21.80 7.91
CA TRP A 182 9.72 21.01 7.36
C TRP A 182 10.23 19.70 6.77
N TYR A 183 9.87 18.59 7.42
CA TYR A 183 10.19 17.24 6.96
C TYR A 183 8.94 16.38 6.89
N TYR A 184 9.02 15.31 6.09
CA TYR A 184 8.15 14.16 6.26
C TYR A 184 8.58 13.34 7.47
N GLY A 185 7.60 13.01 8.30
CA GLY A 185 7.70 12.03 9.38
C GLY A 185 8.05 10.64 8.89
N ASP A 186 8.75 9.87 9.74
CA ASP A 186 8.80 8.41 9.63
C ASP A 186 7.73 7.85 10.58
N ASP A 187 6.46 8.13 10.26
CA ASP A 187 5.34 7.95 11.20
C ASP A 187 5.03 6.48 11.40
N ILE A 188 4.89 5.74 10.30
CA ILE A 188 4.79 4.28 10.30
C ILE A 188 5.80 3.75 9.28
N THR A 189 6.70 2.89 9.74
CA THR A 189 7.69 2.23 8.91
C THR A 189 7.44 0.74 8.92
N VAL A 190 7.37 0.10 7.76
CA VAL A 190 7.52 -1.35 7.62
C VAL A 190 8.89 -1.61 7.03
N ASP A 191 9.77 -2.30 7.76
CA ASP A 191 11.12 -2.56 7.30
C ASP A 191 11.24 -3.82 6.43
N GLY A 192 12.44 -4.04 5.89
CA GLY A 192 12.72 -5.19 5.03
C GLY A 192 12.64 -6.56 5.71
N ARG A 193 12.51 -6.59 7.05
CA ARG A 193 12.29 -7.79 7.87
C ARG A 193 10.82 -7.98 8.23
N GLY A 194 9.94 -7.08 7.77
CA GLY A 194 8.51 -7.08 8.09
C GLY A 194 8.18 -6.48 9.47
N GLN A 195 9.12 -5.79 10.11
CA GLN A 195 8.90 -5.16 11.41
C GLN A 195 8.22 -3.80 11.23
N VAL A 196 7.31 -3.46 12.16
CA VAL A 196 6.56 -2.20 12.14
C VAL A 196 7.14 -1.25 13.19
N GLY A 197 7.68 -0.12 12.74
CA GLY A 197 8.03 1.01 13.59
C GLY A 197 6.93 2.07 13.60
N ILE A 198 6.55 2.58 14.76
CA ILE A 198 5.71 3.78 14.92
C ILE A 198 6.58 4.88 15.52
N GLY A 199 6.82 5.96 14.76
CA GLY A 199 7.73 7.03 15.16
C GLY A 199 9.22 6.65 15.12
N THR A 200 9.57 5.52 14.51
CA THR A 200 10.95 5.06 14.27
C THR A 200 11.08 4.44 12.87
N ASN A 201 12.24 4.62 12.23
CA ASN A 201 12.55 4.04 10.92
C ASN A 201 13.51 2.84 10.99
N THR A 202 13.87 2.44 12.20
CA THR A 202 14.73 1.29 12.52
C THR A 202 14.11 0.51 13.68
N PRO A 203 12.96 -0.16 13.47
CA PRO A 203 12.35 -0.96 14.52
C PRO A 203 13.34 -2.04 15.04
N ALA A 204 13.41 -2.18 16.36
CA ALA A 204 14.26 -3.18 17.02
C ALA A 204 13.56 -4.54 17.21
N SER A 205 12.23 -4.58 17.07
CA SER A 205 11.41 -5.78 17.21
C SER A 205 10.21 -5.72 16.26
N ALA A 206 9.40 -6.79 16.22
CA ALA A 206 8.24 -6.89 15.32
C ALA A 206 7.29 -5.68 15.36
N LEU A 207 7.10 -5.09 16.54
CA LEU A 207 6.43 -3.80 16.72
C LEU A 207 7.25 -2.94 17.68
N ASP A 208 7.71 -1.79 17.19
CA ASP A 208 8.51 -0.85 17.96
C ASP A 208 7.85 0.53 17.95
N VAL A 209 7.52 1.07 19.13
CA VAL A 209 6.83 2.34 19.28
C VAL A 209 7.76 3.33 19.99
N SER A 210 8.22 4.32 19.24
CA SER A 210 9.01 5.43 19.77
C SER A 210 8.07 6.44 20.43
N GLY A 211 7.75 6.21 21.71
CA GLY A 211 6.83 7.03 22.50
C GLY A 211 5.85 6.21 23.32
N ASN A 212 4.74 6.81 23.70
CA ASN A 212 3.71 6.15 24.53
C ASN A 212 2.69 5.40 23.66
N LEU A 213 2.33 4.18 24.08
CA LEU A 213 1.18 3.45 23.54
C LEU A 213 -0.06 3.73 24.40
N THR A 214 -1.11 4.30 23.79
CA THR A 214 -2.41 4.49 24.47
C THR A 214 -3.41 3.42 24.04
N LEU A 215 -3.84 2.58 24.98
CA LEU A 215 -4.91 1.60 24.78
C LEU A 215 -6.21 2.13 25.37
N ARG A 216 -7.28 2.20 24.58
CA ARG A 216 -8.56 2.81 24.98
C ARG A 216 -9.70 1.80 25.01
N ASN A 217 -10.55 1.94 26.01
CA ASN A 217 -11.86 1.32 26.06
C ASN A 217 -12.92 2.37 25.73
N TYR A 218 -13.74 2.11 24.71
CA TYR A 218 -14.84 2.99 24.30
C TYR A 218 -16.20 2.56 24.88
N VAL A 219 -16.21 1.56 25.77
CA VAL A 219 -17.42 1.01 26.39
C VAL A 219 -17.43 1.33 27.88
N ASN A 220 -18.35 2.18 28.34
CA ASN A 220 -18.51 2.50 29.76
C ASN A 220 -19.38 1.45 30.46
N LEU A 221 -18.83 0.26 30.68
CA LEU A 221 -19.47 -0.84 31.42
C LEU A 221 -18.50 -1.46 32.42
N ASN A 222 -19.02 -1.88 33.58
CA ASN A 222 -18.23 -2.57 34.60
C ASN A 222 -17.50 -3.79 34.00
N GLY A 223 -16.22 -3.94 34.32
CA GLY A 223 -15.36 -5.03 33.81
C GLY A 223 -14.92 -4.88 32.36
N LYS A 224 -15.25 -3.78 31.66
CA LYS A 224 -14.73 -3.49 30.32
C LYS A 224 -13.49 -2.62 30.37
N GLY A 225 -12.59 -2.84 29.43
CA GLY A 225 -11.32 -2.14 29.36
C GLY A 225 -10.49 -2.55 28.14
N ALA A 226 -9.18 -2.36 28.21
CA ALA A 226 -8.25 -2.72 27.15
C ALA A 226 -7.16 -3.65 27.70
N ALA A 227 -6.58 -4.49 26.84
CA ALA A 227 -5.62 -5.51 27.28
C ALA A 227 -4.42 -5.62 26.35
N ILE A 228 -3.28 -6.00 26.94
CA ILE A 228 -2.15 -6.63 26.26
C ILE A 228 -2.20 -8.11 26.62
N ASN A 229 -2.43 -8.96 25.62
CA ASN A 229 -2.52 -10.40 25.79
C ASN A 229 -1.19 -11.06 25.42
N PHE A 230 -0.73 -11.99 26.27
CA PHE A 230 0.51 -12.74 26.07
C PHE A 230 0.15 -14.20 25.77
N THR A 231 -0.13 -14.50 24.51
CA THR A 231 -0.50 -15.85 24.06
C THR A 231 0.75 -16.72 23.86
N SER A 232 0.71 -17.99 24.26
CA SER A 232 1.88 -18.90 24.13
C SER A 232 1.70 -20.02 23.09
N TYR A 233 0.47 -20.36 22.68
CA TYR A 233 0.23 -21.41 21.68
C TYR A 233 -1.12 -21.24 20.97
N GLY A 234 -1.08 -20.88 19.68
CA GLY A 234 -2.25 -20.80 18.81
C GLY A 234 -3.36 -19.88 19.34
N SER A 235 -4.55 -20.00 18.74
CA SER A 235 -5.77 -19.30 19.19
C SER A 235 -6.33 -19.85 20.50
N ASP A 236 -5.95 -21.07 20.88
CA ASP A 236 -6.63 -21.83 21.92
C ASP A 236 -5.98 -21.66 23.31
N HIS A 237 -4.79 -21.06 23.35
CA HIS A 237 -4.11 -20.73 24.60
C HIS A 237 -3.88 -19.22 24.73
N PRO A 238 -4.86 -18.48 25.28
CA PRO A 238 -4.80 -17.02 25.34
C PRO A 238 -3.69 -16.49 26.26
N GLY A 239 -3.18 -17.33 27.18
CA GLY A 239 -2.09 -16.99 28.11
C GLY A 239 -2.41 -15.81 29.03
N PRO A 240 -1.42 -15.34 29.83
CA PRO A 240 -1.63 -14.23 30.77
C PRO A 240 -1.91 -12.90 30.05
N ALA A 241 -2.43 -11.93 30.78
CA ALA A 241 -2.71 -10.60 30.23
C ALA A 241 -2.48 -9.48 31.26
N ILE A 242 -2.10 -8.31 30.74
CA ILE A 242 -2.18 -7.03 31.46
C ILE A 242 -3.44 -6.33 30.96
N ARG A 243 -4.39 -6.06 31.85
CA ARG A 243 -5.70 -5.52 31.48
C ARG A 243 -6.01 -4.27 32.29
N SER A 244 -6.49 -3.22 31.64
CA SER A 244 -7.30 -2.21 32.30
C SER A 244 -8.74 -2.68 32.33
N GLU A 245 -9.48 -2.32 33.38
CA GLU A 245 -10.91 -2.61 33.50
C GLU A 245 -11.58 -1.48 34.28
N LEU A 246 -12.82 -1.15 33.96
CA LEU A 246 -13.65 -0.29 34.79
C LEU A 246 -14.11 -1.07 36.02
N ALA A 247 -13.63 -0.67 37.19
CA ALA A 247 -14.16 -1.12 38.48
C ALA A 247 -15.57 -0.57 38.70
N THR A 248 -15.84 0.65 38.23
CA THR A 248 -17.18 1.26 38.24
C THR A 248 -17.37 2.11 36.97
N ALA A 249 -18.52 1.95 36.31
CA ALA A 249 -18.89 2.64 35.09
C ALA A 249 -19.84 3.81 35.40
N GLU A 250 -19.28 5.01 35.52
CA GLU A 250 -20.00 6.25 35.88
C GLU A 250 -19.55 7.42 34.99
N GLY A 251 -19.29 7.13 33.70
CA GLY A 251 -18.81 8.13 32.74
C GLY A 251 -17.47 8.75 33.15
N VAL A 252 -17.43 10.07 33.35
CA VAL A 252 -16.21 10.79 33.76
C VAL A 252 -15.75 10.45 35.17
N ASN A 253 -16.64 9.93 36.02
CA ASN A 253 -16.33 9.52 37.40
C ASN A 253 -15.96 8.03 37.50
N SER A 254 -15.80 7.36 36.35
CA SER A 254 -15.46 5.95 36.31
C SER A 254 -14.16 5.65 37.05
N ARG A 255 -14.20 4.59 37.87
CA ARG A 255 -13.02 4.05 38.53
C ARG A 255 -12.43 2.95 37.67
N SER A 256 -11.12 2.99 37.49
CA SER A 256 -10.38 2.00 36.70
C SER A 256 -9.44 1.21 37.59
N LYS A 257 -9.27 -0.07 37.27
CA LYS A 257 -8.22 -0.91 37.83
C LYS A 257 -7.27 -1.36 36.72
N LEU A 258 -6.01 -1.60 37.08
CA LEU A 258 -5.06 -2.33 36.26
C LEU A 258 -4.87 -3.71 36.88
N VAL A 259 -4.95 -4.75 36.06
CA VAL A 259 -4.92 -6.14 36.49
C VAL A 259 -3.82 -6.88 35.75
N LEU A 260 -2.95 -7.56 36.48
CA LEU A 260 -2.09 -8.61 35.95
C LEU A 260 -2.77 -9.94 36.23
N SER A 261 -3.01 -10.69 35.17
CA SER A 261 -3.77 -11.95 35.21
C SER A 261 -2.96 -13.12 34.70
N SER A 262 -3.15 -14.28 35.34
CA SER A 262 -2.71 -15.58 34.85
C SER A 262 -3.84 -16.26 34.08
N TYR A 263 -3.50 -17.30 33.33
CA TYR A 263 -4.49 -18.14 32.65
C TYR A 263 -4.21 -19.62 32.88
N TRP A 264 -5.19 -20.31 33.47
CA TRP A 264 -5.28 -21.75 33.48
C TRP A 264 -6.76 -22.14 33.40
N MET A 265 -7.22 -22.49 32.19
CA MET A 265 -8.63 -22.76 31.84
C MET A 265 -9.59 -21.56 31.94
N ALA A 266 -9.26 -20.58 32.77
CA ALA A 266 -9.89 -19.27 32.86
C ALA A 266 -8.86 -18.24 33.31
N TYR A 267 -9.17 -16.95 33.10
CA TYR A 267 -8.37 -15.88 33.67
C TYR A 267 -8.54 -15.80 35.18
N LYS A 268 -7.44 -15.58 35.87
CA LYS A 268 -7.42 -15.28 37.30
C LYS A 268 -6.66 -13.97 37.53
N ASP A 269 -7.29 -13.06 38.25
CA ASP A 269 -6.67 -11.80 38.66
C ASP A 269 -5.65 -12.10 39.76
N GLU A 270 -4.36 -11.89 39.47
CA GLU A 270 -3.25 -12.18 40.39
C GLU A 270 -2.86 -10.92 41.18
N ILE A 271 -2.65 -9.81 40.47
CA ILE A 271 -2.35 -8.50 41.05
C ILE A 271 -3.33 -7.48 40.51
N THR A 272 -3.99 -6.74 41.40
CA THR A 272 -4.91 -5.65 41.07
C THR A 272 -4.38 -4.34 41.65
N LEU A 273 -4.28 -3.32 40.81
CA LEU A 273 -3.99 -1.95 41.21
C LEU A 273 -5.27 -1.13 41.06
N VAL A 274 -5.79 -0.58 42.16
CA VAL A 274 -7.05 0.16 42.19
C VAL A 274 -7.04 1.16 43.34
N ASP A 275 -7.51 2.39 43.10
CA ASP A 275 -7.57 3.50 44.08
C ASP A 275 -6.27 3.74 44.87
N GLY A 276 -5.11 3.58 44.22
CA GLY A 276 -3.80 3.74 44.87
C GLY A 276 -3.39 2.59 45.79
N ARG A 277 -4.07 1.44 45.71
CA ARG A 277 -3.78 0.22 46.49
C ARG A 277 -3.36 -0.93 45.60
N VAL A 278 -2.64 -1.88 46.19
CA VAL A 278 -2.24 -3.15 45.57
C VAL A 278 -2.96 -4.31 46.26
N GLY A 279 -3.70 -5.09 45.49
CA GLY A 279 -4.28 -6.36 45.90
C GLY A 279 -3.53 -7.52 45.27
N ILE A 280 -3.07 -8.47 46.08
CA ILE A 280 -2.54 -9.77 45.63
C ILE A 280 -3.61 -10.82 45.95
N LEU A 281 -4.09 -11.51 44.91
CA LEU A 281 -5.20 -12.47 45.00
C LEU A 281 -6.51 -11.89 45.57
N THR A 282 -6.66 -10.56 45.52
CA THR A 282 -7.88 -9.84 45.90
C THR A 282 -8.08 -8.64 44.98
N SER A 283 -9.32 -8.46 44.51
CA SER A 283 -9.71 -7.34 43.65
C SER A 283 -10.24 -6.13 44.44
N ASN A 284 -10.40 -6.28 45.77
CA ASN A 284 -10.90 -5.23 46.66
C ASN A 284 -9.95 -5.03 47.84
N PRO A 285 -8.75 -4.47 47.60
CA PRO A 285 -7.80 -4.17 48.67
C PRO A 285 -8.39 -3.15 49.66
N LYS A 286 -8.37 -3.49 50.95
CA LYS A 286 -8.85 -2.62 52.03
C LYS A 286 -7.74 -1.70 52.54
N GLU A 287 -6.51 -2.20 52.54
CA GLU A 287 -5.28 -1.48 52.89
C GLU A 287 -4.42 -1.20 51.65
N THR A 288 -3.39 -0.34 51.78
CA THR A 288 -2.44 -0.02 50.69
C THR A 288 -1.85 -1.26 50.02
N LEU A 289 -1.57 -2.30 50.80
CA LEU A 289 -1.26 -3.65 50.32
C LEU A 289 -2.20 -4.63 51.02
N SER A 290 -3.03 -5.32 50.25
CA SER A 290 -3.87 -6.42 50.74
C SER A 290 -3.46 -7.73 50.06
N VAL A 291 -3.14 -8.75 50.86
CA VAL A 291 -2.78 -10.08 50.34
C VAL A 291 -3.82 -11.09 50.83
N ASN A 292 -4.46 -11.80 49.91
CA ASN A 292 -5.39 -12.88 50.22
C ASN A 292 -4.69 -14.23 50.02
N GLY A 293 -3.84 -14.57 50.99
CA GLY A 293 -3.01 -15.77 50.99
C GLY A 293 -1.82 -15.62 51.93
N ASP A 294 -1.04 -16.68 52.06
CA ASP A 294 0.13 -16.68 52.93
C ASP A 294 1.28 -15.88 52.32
N ILE A 295 1.93 -15.07 53.15
CA ILE A 295 3.19 -14.39 52.80
C ILE A 295 4.32 -15.19 53.44
N ARG A 296 5.16 -15.83 52.63
CA ARG A 296 6.42 -16.41 53.11
C ARG A 296 7.50 -15.33 53.08
N ALA A 297 8.02 -14.98 54.24
CA ALA A 297 9.12 -14.03 54.39
C ALA A 297 10.30 -14.70 55.12
N HIS A 298 11.52 -14.30 54.75
CA HIS A 298 12.72 -14.66 55.52
C HIS A 298 12.83 -13.78 56.78
N GLU A 299 12.49 -12.50 56.65
CA GLU A 299 12.45 -11.50 57.71
C GLU A 299 11.38 -10.46 57.36
N ILE A 300 10.68 -9.93 58.37
CA ILE A 300 9.77 -8.78 58.22
C ILE A 300 10.14 -7.77 59.31
N LYS A 301 10.50 -6.55 58.90
CA LYS A 301 10.66 -5.43 59.82
C LYS A 301 9.37 -4.61 59.85
N VAL A 302 8.71 -4.56 61.00
CA VAL A 302 7.50 -3.77 61.22
C VAL A 302 7.85 -2.59 62.13
N GLU A 303 7.66 -1.37 61.64
CA GLU A 303 7.91 -0.14 62.41
C GLU A 303 6.59 0.56 62.68
N THR A 304 6.16 0.59 63.94
CA THR A 304 4.87 1.14 64.36
C THR A 304 4.95 2.60 64.85
N ALA A 305 5.91 3.38 64.33
CA ALA A 305 6.43 4.66 64.85
C ALA A 305 7.37 4.52 66.07
N ASN A 306 8.39 5.40 66.13
CA ASN A 306 9.43 5.57 67.17
C ASN A 306 9.43 4.50 68.27
N TRP A 307 10.20 3.43 68.05
CA TRP A 307 10.59 2.55 69.15
C TRP A 307 11.25 3.42 70.22
N PRO A 308 10.86 3.37 71.51
CA PRO A 308 11.50 4.15 72.56
C PRO A 308 12.91 3.65 72.87
N ASP A 309 13.81 3.68 71.89
CA ASP A 309 15.21 3.27 72.03
C ASP A 309 15.98 4.21 72.98
N TYR A 310 15.39 5.40 73.23
CA TYR A 310 15.84 6.32 74.27
C TYR A 310 15.90 5.65 75.65
N VAL A 311 15.07 4.64 75.96
CA VAL A 311 15.09 3.94 77.27
C VAL A 311 16.38 3.14 77.50
N PHE A 312 17.14 2.87 76.45
CA PHE A 312 18.42 2.17 76.51
C PHE A 312 19.63 3.11 76.52
N THR A 313 19.43 4.43 76.39
CA THR A 313 20.52 5.41 76.46
C THR A 313 21.01 5.62 77.90
N PRO A 314 22.31 5.88 78.15
CA PRO A 314 22.82 6.18 79.50
C PRO A 314 22.16 7.40 80.18
N GLN A 315 21.61 8.31 79.38
CA GLN A 315 20.95 9.54 79.85
C GLN A 315 19.49 9.29 80.28
N PHE A 316 18.94 8.12 79.99
CA PHE A 316 17.59 7.79 80.40
C PHE A 316 17.51 7.48 81.90
N GLN A 317 16.79 8.32 82.63
CA GLN A 317 16.58 8.13 84.06
C GLN A 317 15.59 6.97 84.30
N ARG A 318 16.13 5.82 84.66
CA ARG A 318 15.33 4.66 85.07
C ARG A 318 14.63 4.97 86.39
N ARG A 319 13.30 4.94 86.40
CA ARG A 319 12.53 5.06 87.65
C ARG A 319 12.75 3.83 88.53
N PRO A 320 12.71 3.97 89.86
CA PRO A 320 12.64 2.84 90.77
C PRO A 320 11.46 1.92 90.43
N LEU A 321 11.64 0.60 90.60
CA LEU A 321 10.64 -0.40 90.19
C LEU A 321 9.25 -0.16 90.80
N ALA A 322 9.19 0.27 92.07
CA ALA A 322 7.93 0.55 92.75
C ALA A 322 7.14 1.73 92.11
N GLU A 323 7.84 2.74 91.60
CA GLU A 323 7.20 3.88 90.92
C GLU A 323 6.76 3.53 89.50
N LEU A 324 7.54 2.69 88.81
CA LEU A 324 7.19 2.16 87.50
C LEU A 324 5.96 1.25 87.60
N GLU A 325 5.91 0.36 88.59
CA GLU A 325 4.78 -0.53 88.85
C GLU A 325 3.50 0.28 89.10
N ARG A 326 3.57 1.30 89.96
CA ARG A 326 2.43 2.20 90.19
C ARG A 326 1.99 2.91 88.91
N PHE A 327 2.93 3.41 88.10
CA PHE A 327 2.62 4.08 86.83
C PHE A 327 1.92 3.14 85.84
N VAL A 328 2.40 1.91 85.69
CA VAL A 328 1.82 0.90 84.78
C VAL A 328 0.42 0.49 85.26
N LEU A 329 0.23 0.27 86.56
CA LEU A 329 -1.08 -0.06 87.14
C LEU A 329 -2.10 1.07 86.96
N GLU A 330 -1.65 2.32 86.96
CA GLU A 330 -2.51 3.50 86.80
C GLU A 330 -2.81 3.83 85.33
N ASN A 331 -1.82 3.67 84.43
CA ASN A 331 -1.89 4.18 83.05
C ASN A 331 -1.96 3.08 81.97
N ASN A 332 -1.78 1.81 82.32
CA ASN A 332 -1.77 0.66 81.41
C ASN A 332 -0.75 0.73 80.25
N HIS A 333 0.32 1.52 80.39
CA HIS A 333 1.45 1.55 79.46
C HIS A 333 2.77 1.92 80.18
N LEU A 334 3.91 1.70 79.52
CA LEU A 334 5.22 2.18 80.00
C LEU A 334 5.33 3.71 79.86
N PRO A 335 6.05 4.40 80.75
CA PRO A 335 6.15 5.86 80.75
C PRO A 335 6.88 6.49 79.58
#